data_AF-A0A078A7Q3-F1
#
_entry.id   AF-A0A078A7Q3-F1
#
_cell.length_a   1.000
_cell.length_b   1.000
_cell.length_c   1.000
_cell.angle_alpha   90.00
_cell.angle_beta   90.00
_cell.angle_gamma   90.00
#
_symmetry.space_group_name_H-M   'P 1'
#
loop_
_entity.id
_entity.type
_entity.pdbx_description
1 polymer ?
#
loop_
_entity_poly.entity_id
_entity_poly.type
_entity_poly.pdbx_seq_one_letter_code
_entity_poly.pdbx_strand_id
1 'polypeptide(L)' 'MFKRVGEQFTAMFRRKAFLHWYTGEGMDEMEFTEAESNMNDLVSEYQQYQDATAEDEEEMDEEQME' A
#
# COMPACT_ATOMS: atom_id res chain seq x y z
N MET A 1 6.37 6.27 -2.55
CA MET A 1 5.68 6.58 -3.81
C MET A 1 4.29 5.94 -3.86
N PHE A 2 4.19 4.62 -3.67
CA PHE A 2 2.92 3.89 -3.64
C PHE A 2 1.91 4.39 -2.60
N LYS A 3 2.33 4.67 -1.35
CA LYS A 3 1.45 5.28 -0.32
C LYS A 3 0.70 6.52 -0.82
N ARG A 4 1.39 7.45 -1.50
CA ARG A 4 0.79 8.69 -2.04
C ARG A 4 -0.24 8.41 -3.14
N VAL A 5 0.05 7.45 -4.03
CA VAL A 5 -0.88 7.06 -5.10
C VAL A 5 -2.10 6.37 -4.50
N GLY A 6 -1.90 5.46 -3.52
CA GLY A 6 -2.96 4.80 -2.78
C GLY A 6 -3.89 5.80 -2.10
N GLU A 7 -3.37 6.79 -1.37
CA GLU A 7 -4.18 7.83 -0.71
C GLU A 7 -5.06 8.62 -1.70
N GLN A 8 -4.50 9.00 -2.86
CA GLN A 8 -5.25 9.69 -3.91
C GLN A 8 -6.33 8.78 -4.52
N PHE A 9 -5.99 7.52 -4.78
CA PHE A 9 -6.93 6.51 -5.27
C PHE A 9 -8.08 6.33 -4.29
N THR A 10 -7.80 6.05 -3.01
CA THR A 10 -8.81 5.87 -1.96
C THR A 10 -9.73 7.09 -1.86
N ALA A 11 -9.16 8.31 -1.92
CA ALA A 11 -9.94 9.54 -1.86
C ALA A 11 -10.92 9.71 -3.04
N MET A 12 -10.53 9.27 -4.24
CA MET A 12 -11.36 9.31 -5.44
C MET A 12 -12.40 8.18 -5.45
N PHE A 13 -11.98 6.96 -5.12
CA PHE A 13 -12.82 5.76 -5.10
C PHE A 13 -13.95 5.88 -4.09
N ARG A 14 -13.67 6.39 -2.87
CA ARG A 14 -14.71 6.68 -1.86
C ARG A 14 -15.78 7.66 -2.32
N ARG A 15 -15.44 8.57 -3.24
CA ARG A 15 -16.39 9.55 -3.83
C ARG A 15 -17.07 9.03 -5.09
N LYS A 16 -16.78 7.79 -5.49
CA LYS A 16 -17.17 7.21 -6.77
C LYS A 16 -16.81 8.11 -7.97
N ALA A 17 -15.73 8.87 -7.86
CA ALA A 17 -15.34 9.84 -8.89
C ALA A 17 -14.82 9.12 -10.13
N PHE A 18 -15.38 9.43 -11.30
CA PHE A 18 -15.00 8.89 -12.61
C PHE A 18 -15.11 7.36 -12.79
N LEU A 19 -15.68 6.65 -11.82
CA LEU A 19 -15.82 5.19 -11.81
C LEU A 19 -16.59 4.64 -13.03
N HIS A 20 -17.62 5.38 -13.47
CA HIS A 20 -18.47 4.99 -14.61
C HIS A 20 -17.73 4.83 -15.95
N TRP A 21 -16.57 5.47 -16.12
CA TRP A 21 -15.76 5.28 -17.34
C TRP A 21 -15.12 3.90 -17.41
N TYR A 22 -14.91 3.25 -16.26
CA TYR A 22 -14.33 1.93 -16.19
C TYR A 22 -15.43 0.86 -16.14
N THR A 23 -16.46 1.07 -15.32
CA THR A 23 -17.59 0.13 -15.26
C THR A 23 -18.41 0.10 -16.55
N GLY A 24 -18.43 1.20 -17.31
CA GLY A 24 -19.02 1.25 -18.66
C GLY A 24 -18.31 0.36 -19.69
N GLU A 25 -17.02 0.06 -19.48
CA GLU A 25 -16.22 -0.85 -20.30
C GLU A 25 -16.31 -2.31 -19.80
N GLY A 26 -17.12 -2.58 -18.77
CA GLY A 26 -17.38 -3.92 -18.24
C GLY A 26 -16.56 -4.31 -17.02
N MET A 27 -15.79 -3.39 -16.43
CA MET A 27 -15.06 -3.60 -15.18
C MET A 27 -16.01 -3.65 -13.97
N ASP A 28 -15.76 -4.54 -13.00
CA ASP A 28 -16.52 -4.62 -11.75
C ASP A 28 -15.97 -3.61 -10.71
N GLU A 29 -16.86 -3.01 -9.91
CA GLU A 29 -16.45 -2.16 -8.78
C GLU A 29 -15.59 -2.94 -7.77
N MET A 30 -15.78 -4.26 -7.66
CA MET A 30 -14.97 -5.12 -6.79
C MET A 30 -13.51 -5.19 -7.25
N GLU A 31 -13.23 -5.11 -8.56
CA GLU A 31 -11.85 -5.14 -9.08
C GLU A 31 -11.03 -3.92 -8.62
N PHE A 32 -11.68 -2.78 -8.36
CA PHE A 32 -11.02 -1.62 -7.75
C PHE A 32 -10.62 -1.88 -6.30
N THR A 33 -11.48 -2.58 -5.54
CA THR A 33 -11.22 -2.94 -4.14
C THR A 33 -10.07 -3.95 -4.06
N GLU A 34 -10.04 -4.92 -4.98
CA GLU A 34 -8.94 -5.88 -5.10
C GLU A 34 -7.62 -5.18 -5.44
N ALA A 35 -7.63 -4.25 -6.40
CA ALA A 35 -6.45 -3.48 -6.76
C ALA A 35 -5.92 -2.61 -5.60
N GLU A 36 -6.83 -2.00 -4.80
CA GLU A 36 -6.47 -1.26 -3.60
C GLU A 36 -5.81 -2.17 -2.55
N SER A 37 -6.39 -3.35 -2.30
CA SER A 37 -5.83 -4.33 -1.38
C SER A 37 -4.43 -4.76 -1.80
N ASN A 38 -4.27 -5.15 -3.07
CA ASN A 38 -2.98 -5.59 -3.61
C ASN A 38 -1.90 -4.50 -3.48
N MET A 39 -2.26 -3.22 -3.67
CA MET A 39 -1.32 -2.11 -3.45
C MET A 39 -0.93 -1.96 -1.98
N ASN A 40 -1.89 -2.10 -1.06
CA ASN A 40 -1.63 -2.00 0.37
C ASN A 40 -0.77 -3.15 0.89
N ASP A 41 -1.00 -4.36 0.38
CA ASP A 41 -0.19 -5.54 0.70
C ASP A 41 1.26 -5.31 0.26
N LEU A 42 1.47 -4.84 -0.99
CA LEU A 42 2.80 -4.48 -1.49
C LEU A 42 3.49 -3.44 -0.60
N VAL A 43 2.78 -2.37 -0.23
CA VAL A 43 3.33 -1.34 0.67
C VAL A 43 3.71 -1.93 2.03
N SER A 44 2.91 -2.85 2.56
CA SER A 44 3.14 -3.49 3.86
C SER A 44 4.34 -4.42 3.81
N GLU A 45 4.52 -5.20 2.74
CA GLU A 45 5.71 -6.05 2.54
C GLU A 45 6.99 -5.21 2.54
N TYR A 46 7.03 -4.09 1.80
CA TYR A 46 8.20 -3.21 1.81
C TYR A 46 8.48 -2.61 3.19
N GLN A 47 7.43 -2.25 3.93
CA GLN A 47 7.59 -1.72 5.28
C GLN A 47 8.16 -2.81 6.21
N GLN A 48 7.66 -4.04 6.12
CA GLN A 48 8.15 -5.16 6.92
C GLN A 48 9.64 -5.43 6.69
N TYR A 49 10.12 -5.43 5.43
CA TYR A 49 11.55 -5.61 5.15
C TYR A 49 12.40 -4.46 5.68
N GLN A 50 11.90 -3.22 5.61
CA GLN A 50 12.60 -2.05 6.13
C GLN A 50 12.71 -2.11 7.66
N ASP A 51 11.62 -2.47 8.33
CA ASP A 51 11.56 -2.54 9.79
C ASP A 51 12.44 -3.70 10.30
N ALA A 52 12.42 -4.86 9.65
CA ALA A 52 13.29 -5.99 9.99
C ALA A 52 14.79 -5.63 9.89
N THR A 53 15.20 -4.90 8.84
CA THR A 53 16.60 -4.44 8.73
C THR A 53 16.98 -3.41 9.79
N ALA A 54 16.03 -2.60 10.25
CA ALA A 54 16.27 -1.61 11.29
C ALA A 54 16.37 -2.26 12.68
N GLU A 55 15.51 -3.23 12.97
CA GLU A 55 15.56 -4.04 14.20
C GLU A 55 16.90 -4.79 14.32
N ASP A 56 17.36 -5.44 13.25
CA ASP A 56 18.66 -6.14 13.22
C ASP A 56 19.86 -5.19 13.45
N GLU A 57 19.81 -3.97 12.89
CA GLU A 57 20.85 -2.95 13.11
C GLU A 57 20.83 -2.40 14.55
N GLU A 58 19.65 -2.17 15.13
CA GLU A 58 19.49 -1.73 16.52
C GLU A 58 20.01 -2.79 17.51
N GLU A 59 19.70 -4.07 17.30
CA GLU A 59 20.22 -5.17 18.15
C GLU A 59 21.76 -5.26 18.09
N MET A 60 22.36 -5.10 16.90
CA MET A 60 23.82 -5.12 16.73
C MET A 60 24.53 -3.93 17.40
N ASP A 61 23.89 -2.76 17.42
CA ASP A 61 24.44 -1.57 18.09
C ASP A 61 24.32 -1.70 19.62
N GLU A 62 23.25 -2.32 20.14
CA GLU A 62 23.12 -2.65 21.56
C GLU A 62 24.17 -3.68 22.02
N GLU A 63 24.40 -4.76 21.26
CA GLU A 63 25.43 -5.76 21.57
C GLU A 63 26.86 -5.19 21.57
N GLN A 64 27.14 -4.17 20.75
CA GLN A 64 28.45 -3.51 20.74
C GLN A 64 28.68 -2.54 21.91
N MET A 65 27.61 -2.12 22.60
CA MET A 65 27.67 -1.19 23.73
C MET A 65 27.76 -1.89 25.10
N GLU A 66 27.58 -3.22 25.16
CA GLU A 66 27.88 -4.08 26.32
C GLU A 66 29.33 -4.60 26.34
#